data_AF-A0A4S8J4B2-F1
#
_entry.id   AF-A0A4S8J4B2-F1
#
_cell.length_a   1.000
_cell.length_b   1.000
_cell.length_c   1.000
_cell.angle_alpha   90.00
_cell.angle_beta   90.00
_cell.angle_gamma   90.00
#
_symmetry.space_group_name_H-M   'P 1'
#
loop_
_entity.id
_entity.type
_entity.pdbx_description
1 polymer ?
#
loop_
_entity_poly.entity_id
_entity_poly.type
_entity_poly.pdbx_seq_one_letter_code
_entity_poly.pdbx_strand_id
1 'polypeptide(L)'
;MDGNKDEAARCVKIAKSALASGDKQRALKFIRIARRLDHSLPLDDLLVACDKLDAVNRKEEVAADRVREEPSCFKAAETADEGHNYTEDHVRLIREIKMTQDYYAVLGVEKNCSVEEIKKAYRKLSLKVHPDKNKAPGAEEAFKSVCKAFKCLSDEQLRRNYDQIGVAEDYEYNLQNVNVRRRRRRRTTKNDFLDEDFDPDEIFRSFFFGTQGNAFRTQRAYRARGMGQHFREHNVQGGGGGFSFIALFQILPILLFFLFLYFPFPEPHYSLQKTRVYEIPKVTAKDGVQYFVKSADFEQQFPLGSSSRETLEYNVFRDYRSILSRYCRIELQRRQWSRSYPTPYCDKLRNLQDINHLSGFLATLQGQWRFLQVNTIVQLLHPLCDRVVVNLDTDAETSSC
;
A
#
# COMPACT_ATOMS: atom_id res chain seq x y z
N MET A 1 -24.11 4.25 -20.31
CA MET A 1 -22.98 3.45 -20.85
C MET A 1 -22.08 4.37 -21.67
N ASP A 2 -21.75 5.54 -21.14
CA ASP A 2 -21.30 6.69 -21.97
C ASP A 2 -19.82 7.04 -21.74
N GLY A 3 -19.22 6.54 -20.66
CA GLY A 3 -17.82 6.80 -20.31
C GLY A 3 -16.82 6.34 -21.38
N ASN A 4 -17.09 5.23 -22.08
CA ASN A 4 -16.19 4.75 -23.14
C ASN A 4 -16.21 5.66 -24.38
N LYS A 5 -17.36 6.31 -24.67
CA LYS A 5 -17.50 7.25 -25.78
C LYS A 5 -16.79 8.57 -25.49
N ASP A 6 -16.90 9.06 -24.26
CA ASP A 6 -16.20 10.27 -23.81
C ASP A 6 -14.68 10.09 -23.83
N GLU A 7 -14.21 8.90 -23.44
CA GLU A 7 -12.79 8.54 -23.45
C GLU A 7 -12.23 8.39 -24.86
N ALA A 8 -13.02 7.82 -25.79
CA ALA A 8 -12.69 7.78 -27.21
C ALA A 8 -12.58 9.19 -27.81
N ALA A 9 -13.52 10.09 -27.50
CA ALA A 9 -13.50 11.48 -27.95
C ALA A 9 -12.28 12.25 -27.42
N ARG A 10 -11.86 12.00 -26.17
CA ARG A 10 -10.62 12.55 -25.61
C ARG A 10 -9.38 12.06 -26.36
N CYS A 11 -9.30 10.76 -26.67
CA CYS A 11 -8.19 10.20 -27.44
C CYS A 11 -8.07 10.82 -28.83
N VAL A 12 -9.19 11.11 -29.50
CA VAL A 12 -9.21 11.80 -30.80
C VAL A 12 -8.68 13.23 -30.71
N LYS A 13 -9.03 13.99 -29.66
CA LYS A 13 -8.49 15.35 -29.44
C LYS A 13 -6.98 15.34 -29.26
N ILE A 14 -6.45 14.37 -28.49
CA ILE A 14 -5.00 14.20 -28.28
C ILE A 14 -4.29 13.79 -29.57
N ALA A 15 -4.92 12.95 -30.40
CA ALA A 15 -4.37 12.59 -31.71
C ALA A 15 -4.28 13.80 -32.65
N LYS A 16 -5.29 14.68 -32.67
CA LYS A 16 -5.27 15.93 -33.45
C LYS A 16 -4.19 16.90 -32.97
N SER A 17 -3.99 17.05 -31.65
CA SER A 17 -2.91 17.91 -31.14
C SER A 17 -1.53 17.34 -31.42
N ALA A 18 -1.36 16.00 -31.41
CA ALA A 18 -0.11 15.34 -31.79
C ALA A 18 0.19 15.46 -33.29
N LEU A 19 -0.83 15.47 -34.14
CA LEU A 19 -0.66 15.78 -35.57
C LEU A 19 -0.21 17.23 -35.79
N ALA A 20 -0.74 18.18 -35.01
CA ALA A 20 -0.33 19.57 -35.05
C ALA A 20 1.11 19.80 -34.55
N SER A 21 1.61 18.93 -33.65
CA SER A 21 3.00 18.96 -33.18
C SER A 21 3.98 18.18 -34.06
N GLY A 22 3.52 17.53 -35.13
CA GLY A 22 4.36 16.71 -36.02
C GLY A 22 4.72 15.32 -35.46
N ASP A 23 4.20 14.96 -34.28
CA ASP A 23 4.52 13.72 -33.58
C ASP A 23 3.69 12.53 -34.08
N LYS A 24 4.06 11.98 -35.24
CA LYS A 24 3.36 10.85 -35.86
C LYS A 24 3.19 9.64 -34.93
N GLN A 25 4.24 9.23 -34.22
CA GLN A 25 4.18 8.03 -33.37
C GLN A 25 3.15 8.18 -32.25
N ARG A 26 3.05 9.39 -31.70
CA ARG A 26 2.09 9.73 -30.65
C ARG A 26 0.67 9.75 -31.23
N ALA A 27 0.46 10.36 -32.40
CA ALA A 27 -0.83 10.36 -33.09
C ALA A 27 -1.33 8.94 -33.38
N LEU A 28 -0.50 8.06 -33.95
CA LEU A 28 -0.86 6.67 -34.26
C LEU A 28 -1.22 5.85 -33.02
N LYS A 29 -0.54 6.07 -31.90
CA LYS A 29 -0.83 5.39 -30.63
C LYS A 29 -2.24 5.72 -30.13
N PHE A 30 -2.62 7.00 -30.13
CA PHE A 30 -3.94 7.42 -29.67
C PHE A 30 -5.06 7.07 -30.64
N ILE A 31 -4.80 7.06 -31.96
CA ILE A 31 -5.77 6.58 -32.97
C ILE A 31 -6.08 5.09 -32.78
N ARG A 32 -5.07 4.25 -32.49
CA ARG A 32 -5.28 2.81 -32.20
C ARG A 32 -6.08 2.58 -30.92
N ILE A 33 -5.89 3.42 -29.91
CA ILE A 33 -6.65 3.34 -28.65
C ILE A 33 -8.09 3.77 -28.88
N ALA A 34 -8.32 4.87 -29.60
CA ALA A 34 -9.66 5.35 -29.95
C ALA A 34 -10.48 4.28 -30.70
N ARG A 35 -9.87 3.59 -31.67
CA ARG A 35 -10.51 2.49 -32.44
C ARG A 35 -10.91 1.28 -31.58
N ARG A 36 -10.21 1.04 -30.47
CA ARG A 36 -10.52 -0.05 -29.54
C ARG A 36 -11.63 0.32 -28.57
N LEU A 37 -11.77 1.61 -28.24
CA LEU A 37 -12.77 2.12 -27.31
C LEU A 37 -14.13 2.31 -28.01
N ASP A 38 -14.12 2.77 -29.25
CA ASP A 38 -15.33 2.93 -30.06
C ASP A 38 -15.02 2.61 -31.53
N HIS A 39 -15.76 1.66 -32.08
CA HIS A 39 -15.61 1.18 -33.45
C HIS A 39 -16.41 2.03 -34.47
N SER A 40 -17.28 2.93 -34.00
CA SER A 40 -18.18 3.72 -34.84
C SER A 40 -17.61 5.10 -35.26
N LEU A 41 -16.47 5.52 -34.70
CA LEU A 41 -15.87 6.82 -35.03
C LEU A 41 -15.10 6.80 -36.37
N PRO A 42 -15.25 7.84 -37.21
CA PRO A 42 -14.47 8.00 -38.42
C PRO A 42 -13.04 8.43 -38.05
N LEU A 43 -12.10 7.48 -38.14
CA LEU A 43 -10.67 7.67 -37.81
C LEU A 43 -9.78 7.70 -39.06
N ASP A 44 -10.36 7.47 -40.25
CA ASP A 44 -9.62 7.32 -41.50
C ASP A 44 -8.99 8.64 -41.97
N ASP A 45 -9.66 9.78 -41.75
CA ASP A 45 -9.10 11.11 -42.04
C ASP A 45 -7.81 11.40 -41.26
N LEU A 46 -7.70 10.90 -40.03
CA LEU A 46 -6.53 11.07 -39.18
C LEU A 46 -5.37 10.15 -39.58
N LEU A 47 -5.67 8.99 -40.16
CA LEU A 47 -4.65 8.11 -40.74
C LEU A 47 -4.07 8.72 -42.01
N VAL A 48 -4.93 9.24 -42.90
CA VAL A 48 -4.50 9.95 -44.10
C VAL A 48 -3.64 11.17 -43.75
N ALA A 49 -3.96 11.88 -42.66
CA ALA A 49 -3.12 12.96 -42.14
C ALA A 49 -1.75 12.48 -41.63
N CYS A 50 -1.66 11.31 -40.99
CA CYS A 50 -0.38 10.72 -40.59
C CYS A 50 0.47 10.35 -41.81
N ASP A 51 -0.13 9.77 -42.85
CA ASP A 51 0.59 9.34 -44.06
C ASP A 51 1.11 10.53 -44.87
N LYS A 52 0.39 11.66 -44.85
CA LYS A 52 0.85 12.93 -45.44
C LYS A 52 2.08 13.49 -44.72
N LEU A 53 2.16 13.39 -43.39
CA LEU A 53 3.36 13.79 -42.64
C LEU A 53 4.57 12.92 -43.01
N ASP A 54 4.38 11.63 -43.24
CA ASP A 54 5.47 10.76 -43.70
C ASP A 54 5.97 11.11 -45.11
N ALA A 55 5.08 11.54 -46.00
CA ALA A 55 5.45 11.95 -47.34
C ALA A 55 6.28 13.25 -47.34
N VAL A 56 6.08 14.12 -46.35
CA VAL A 56 6.88 15.34 -46.16
C VAL A 56 8.25 14.99 -45.57
N ASN A 57 8.31 14.20 -44.50
CA ASN A 57 9.59 13.79 -43.89
C ASN A 57 10.47 12.98 -44.85
N ARG A 58 9.88 12.08 -45.66
CA ARG A 58 10.62 11.33 -46.69
C ARG A 58 11.15 12.21 -47.82
N LYS A 59 10.50 13.33 -48.12
CA LYS A 59 10.99 14.30 -49.13
C LYS A 59 12.15 15.13 -48.59
N GLU A 60 12.17 15.43 -47.30
CA GLU A 60 13.30 16.11 -46.63
C GLU A 60 14.52 15.20 -46.48
N GLU A 61 14.34 13.91 -46.20
CA GLU A 61 15.44 12.94 -46.10
C GLU A 61 16.11 12.65 -47.45
N VAL A 62 15.36 12.60 -48.56
CA VAL A 62 15.92 12.34 -49.91
C VAL A 62 16.69 13.56 -50.48
N ALA A 63 16.44 14.76 -49.96
CA ALA A 63 17.23 15.94 -50.30
C ALA A 63 18.57 16.02 -49.53
N ALA A 64 18.68 15.36 -48.38
CA ALA A 64 19.87 15.37 -47.53
C ALA A 64 20.92 14.29 -47.90
N ASP A 65 20.55 13.29 -48.71
CA ASP A 65 21.39 12.11 -49.01
C ASP A 65 22.22 12.23 -50.31
N ARG A 66 22.39 13.44 -50.86
CA ARG A 66 23.18 13.69 -52.10
C ARG A 66 24.55 14.34 -51.91
N VAL A 67 25.06 14.49 -50.69
CA VAL A 67 26.43 14.99 -50.48
C VAL A 67 27.12 14.18 -49.38
N ARG A 68 27.92 13.19 -49.80
CA ARG A 68 28.97 12.62 -48.94
C ARG A 68 30.07 11.95 -49.76
N GLU A 69 31.14 12.70 -50.03
CA GLU A 69 32.51 12.18 -50.19
C GLU A 69 33.50 13.17 -49.53
N GLU A 70 33.97 12.77 -48.34
CA GLU A 70 35.32 12.95 -47.76
C GLU A 70 35.93 14.40 -47.62
N PRO A 71 37.07 14.59 -46.91
CA PRO A 71 37.06 15.08 -45.54
C PRO A 71 37.89 16.36 -45.37
N SER A 72 37.40 17.40 -44.69
CA SER A 72 38.32 18.45 -44.21
C SER A 72 37.76 19.31 -43.09
N CYS A 73 38.68 19.54 -42.15
CA CYS A 73 38.89 20.64 -41.22
C CYS A 73 38.09 21.96 -41.44
N PHE A 74 38.02 22.73 -40.35
CA PHE A 74 37.54 24.12 -40.17
C PHE A 74 36.04 24.26 -39.85
N LYS A 75 35.58 25.07 -38.88
CA LYS A 75 36.12 26.32 -38.34
C LYS A 75 35.49 26.61 -36.98
N ALA A 76 36.23 27.33 -36.15
CA ALA A 76 35.72 28.07 -35.01
C ALA A 76 34.57 28.99 -35.45
N ALA A 77 33.47 28.96 -34.70
CA ALA A 77 32.43 29.97 -34.71
C ALA A 77 32.16 30.35 -33.26
N GLU A 78 32.85 31.40 -32.82
CA GLU A 78 32.45 32.18 -31.67
C GLU A 78 31.13 32.90 -32.00
N THR A 79 30.12 32.72 -31.16
CA THR A 79 29.23 33.83 -30.78
C THR A 79 28.59 33.56 -29.42
N ALA A 80 28.66 34.58 -28.57
CA ALA A 80 27.80 34.90 -27.43
C ALA A 80 27.99 34.07 -26.15
N ASP A 81 28.95 34.56 -25.37
CA ASP A 81 29.08 34.50 -23.92
C ASP A 81 27.73 34.52 -23.16
N GLU A 82 27.37 33.38 -22.59
CA GLU A 82 26.63 33.29 -21.33
C GLU A 82 27.25 32.20 -20.43
N GLY A 83 28.24 32.60 -19.63
CA GLY A 83 28.51 32.02 -18.31
C GLY A 83 28.67 30.50 -18.22
N HIS A 84 29.57 29.91 -19.00
CA HIS A 84 29.91 28.48 -18.90
C HIS A 84 30.76 28.18 -17.65
N ASN A 85 30.10 27.93 -16.52
CA ASN A 85 30.73 27.31 -15.34
C ASN A 85 30.90 25.78 -15.55
N TYR A 86 31.65 25.35 -16.55
CA TYR A 86 32.12 23.97 -16.64
C TYR A 86 33.52 23.92 -17.24
N THR A 87 34.40 23.07 -16.68
CA THR A 87 35.74 22.83 -17.22
C THR A 87 35.69 21.74 -18.29
N GLU A 88 36.60 21.76 -19.26
CA GLU A 88 36.69 20.70 -20.27
C GLU A 88 36.88 19.31 -19.65
N ASP A 89 37.58 19.25 -18.52
CA ASP A 89 37.79 18.02 -17.74
C ASP A 89 36.46 17.43 -17.23
N HIS A 90 35.52 18.29 -16.86
CA HIS A 90 34.19 17.85 -16.41
C HIS A 90 33.37 17.23 -17.55
N VAL A 91 33.48 17.76 -18.76
CA VAL A 91 32.79 17.20 -19.95
C VAL A 91 33.38 15.83 -20.32
N ARG A 92 34.70 15.67 -20.22
CA ARG A 92 35.38 14.38 -20.44
C ARG A 92 34.92 13.32 -19.44
N LEU A 93 34.86 13.66 -18.16
CA LEU A 93 34.38 12.77 -17.09
C LEU A 93 32.92 12.34 -17.31
N ILE A 94 32.02 13.27 -17.68
CA ILE A 94 30.62 12.94 -17.98
C ILE A 94 30.53 11.97 -19.15
N ARG A 95 31.33 12.18 -20.20
CA ARG A 95 31.37 11.31 -21.37
C ARG A 95 31.88 9.91 -21.01
N GLU A 96 32.93 9.82 -20.20
CA GLU A 96 33.48 8.56 -19.72
C GLU A 96 32.44 7.76 -18.91
N ILE A 97 31.81 8.40 -17.91
CA ILE A 97 30.77 7.79 -17.07
C ILE A 97 29.58 7.29 -17.90
N LYS A 98 29.22 7.98 -18.97
CA LYS A 98 28.14 7.56 -19.88
C LYS A 98 28.51 6.35 -20.74
N MET A 99 29.79 6.19 -21.08
CA MET A 99 30.27 5.09 -21.92
C MET A 99 30.58 3.83 -21.11
N THR A 100 30.97 3.99 -19.83
CA THR A 100 31.24 2.87 -18.93
C THR A 100 29.95 2.26 -18.38
N GLN A 101 29.74 0.97 -18.61
CA GLN A 101 28.59 0.23 -18.07
C GLN A 101 28.89 -0.48 -16.73
N ASP A 102 30.17 -0.58 -16.35
CA ASP A 102 30.57 -1.24 -15.10
C ASP A 102 30.41 -0.31 -13.89
N TYR A 103 29.67 -0.74 -12.86
CA TYR A 103 29.43 0.08 -11.67
C TYR A 103 30.69 0.38 -10.85
N TYR A 104 31.66 -0.54 -10.85
CA TYR A 104 32.96 -0.32 -10.22
C TYR A 104 33.78 0.73 -10.98
N ALA A 105 33.76 0.70 -12.32
CA ALA A 105 34.46 1.67 -13.16
C ALA A 105 33.81 3.05 -13.10
N VAL A 106 32.47 3.13 -13.10
CA VAL A 106 31.70 4.38 -12.95
C VAL A 106 32.04 5.12 -11.66
N LEU A 107 32.28 4.39 -10.56
CA LEU A 107 32.68 4.96 -9.28
C LEU A 107 34.20 5.12 -9.14
N GLY A 108 34.99 4.55 -10.05
CA GLY A 108 36.46 4.56 -10.00
C GLY A 108 37.04 3.78 -8.81
N VAL A 109 36.41 2.65 -8.45
CA VAL A 109 36.83 1.80 -7.32
C VAL A 109 37.16 0.38 -7.77
N GLU A 110 38.06 -0.28 -7.04
CA GLU A 110 38.40 -1.69 -7.31
C GLU A 110 37.28 -2.64 -6.90
N LYS A 111 37.23 -3.83 -7.50
CA LYS A 111 36.19 -4.85 -7.17
C LYS A 111 36.24 -5.33 -5.72
N ASN A 112 37.42 -5.25 -5.07
CA ASN A 112 37.63 -5.63 -3.67
C ASN A 112 37.38 -4.48 -2.67
N CYS A 113 36.82 -3.35 -3.11
CA CYS A 113 36.66 -2.16 -2.27
C CYS A 113 35.68 -2.37 -1.10
N SER A 114 35.96 -1.65 -0.01
CA SER A 114 35.08 -1.60 1.17
C SER A 114 33.88 -0.68 0.93
N VAL A 115 32.80 -0.88 1.70
CA VAL A 115 31.59 -0.03 1.63
C VAL A 115 31.93 1.44 1.96
N GLU A 116 32.94 1.68 2.79
CA GLU A 116 33.40 3.03 3.12
C GLU A 116 34.10 3.72 1.94
N GLU A 117 34.89 2.98 1.17
CA GLU A 117 35.54 3.49 -0.04
C GLU A 117 34.51 3.82 -1.12
N ILE A 118 33.49 2.97 -1.30
CA ILE A 118 32.36 3.22 -2.20
C ILE A 118 31.65 4.53 -1.82
N LYS A 119 31.38 4.76 -0.53
CA LYS A 119 30.77 6.01 -0.04
C LYS A 119 31.66 7.23 -0.27
N LYS A 120 32.98 7.10 -0.06
CA LYS A 120 33.95 8.18 -0.30
C LYS A 120 34.04 8.53 -1.80
N ALA A 121 34.07 7.51 -2.66
CA ALA A 121 34.11 7.68 -4.11
C ALA A 121 32.83 8.35 -4.64
N TYR A 122 31.67 7.87 -4.21
CA TYR A 122 30.37 8.49 -4.52
C TYR A 122 30.34 9.96 -4.12
N ARG A 123 30.77 10.29 -2.89
CA ARG A 123 30.81 11.68 -2.41
C ARG A 123 31.61 12.60 -3.33
N LYS A 124 32.80 12.15 -3.74
CA LYS A 124 33.69 12.94 -4.60
C LYS A 124 33.12 13.10 -6.01
N LEU A 125 32.52 12.03 -6.54
CA LEU A 125 32.09 11.97 -7.93
C LEU A 125 30.72 12.65 -8.13
N SER A 126 29.79 12.48 -7.19
CA SER A 126 28.51 13.20 -7.17
C SER A 126 28.68 14.71 -7.15
N LEU A 127 29.66 15.24 -6.41
CA LEU A 127 29.94 16.69 -6.40
C LEU A 127 30.47 17.22 -7.73
N LYS A 128 31.18 16.39 -8.51
CA LYS A 128 31.76 16.76 -9.81
C LYS A 128 30.73 16.70 -10.95
N VAL A 129 29.73 15.81 -10.82
CA VAL A 129 28.74 15.53 -11.86
C VAL A 129 27.38 16.18 -11.54
N HIS A 130 27.22 16.83 -10.38
CA HIS A 130 25.96 17.44 -9.96
C HIS A 130 25.48 18.53 -10.96
N PRO A 131 24.21 18.50 -11.41
CA PRO A 131 23.70 19.41 -12.44
C PRO A 131 23.71 20.89 -12.03
N ASP A 132 23.61 21.18 -10.73
CA ASP A 132 23.70 22.54 -10.18
C ASP A 132 25.11 23.15 -10.28
N LYS A 133 26.15 22.32 -10.10
CA LYS A 133 27.55 22.78 -10.14
C LYS A 133 28.17 22.68 -11.53
N ASN A 134 27.65 21.79 -12.36
CA ASN A 134 28.17 21.48 -13.67
C ASN A 134 27.02 21.36 -14.66
N LYS A 135 26.82 22.42 -15.44
CA LYS A 135 25.75 22.51 -16.46
C LYS A 135 26.17 21.93 -17.81
N ALA A 136 27.17 21.04 -17.83
CA ALA A 136 27.59 20.36 -19.05
C ALA A 136 26.48 19.44 -19.60
N PRO A 137 26.39 19.27 -20.94
CA PRO A 137 25.38 18.42 -21.56
C PRO A 137 25.53 16.96 -21.11
N GLY A 138 24.46 16.39 -20.56
CA GLY A 138 24.44 15.01 -20.08
C GLY A 138 24.91 14.82 -18.63
N ALA A 139 25.16 15.89 -17.87
CA ALA A 139 25.48 15.81 -16.45
C ALA A 139 24.40 15.07 -15.64
N GLU A 140 23.13 15.29 -15.94
CA GLU A 140 22.01 14.60 -15.28
C GLU A 140 22.03 13.08 -15.51
N GLU A 141 22.31 12.64 -16.74
CA GLU A 141 22.38 11.22 -17.09
C GLU A 141 23.57 10.53 -16.41
N ALA A 142 24.74 11.19 -16.41
CA ALA A 142 25.91 10.69 -15.69
C ALA A 142 25.68 10.69 -14.17
N PHE A 143 24.96 11.67 -13.63
CA PHE A 143 24.60 11.66 -12.20
C PHE A 143 23.68 10.49 -11.85
N LYS A 144 22.71 10.19 -12.72
CA LYS A 144 21.82 9.04 -12.58
C LYS A 144 22.60 7.72 -12.59
N SER A 145 23.55 7.52 -13.50
CA SER A 145 24.35 6.29 -13.54
C SER A 145 25.21 6.11 -12.30
N VAL A 146 25.79 7.20 -11.77
CA VAL A 146 26.58 7.19 -10.54
C VAL A 146 25.74 6.83 -9.32
N CYS A 147 24.52 7.36 -9.22
CA CYS A 147 23.57 7.01 -8.16
C CYS A 147 23.12 5.54 -8.25
N LYS A 148 22.87 5.03 -9.47
CA LYS A 148 22.56 3.61 -9.70
C LYS A 148 23.70 2.70 -9.26
N ALA A 149 24.94 3.03 -9.64
CA ALA A 149 26.13 2.30 -9.25
C ALA A 149 26.29 2.24 -7.72
N PHE A 150 26.14 3.39 -7.06
CA PHE A 150 26.22 3.46 -5.59
C PHE A 150 25.14 2.62 -4.91
N LYS A 151 23.88 2.66 -5.38
CA LYS A 151 22.80 1.84 -4.81
C LYS A 151 23.10 0.35 -4.92
N CYS A 152 23.57 -0.11 -6.07
CA CYS A 152 23.88 -1.53 -6.28
C CYS A 152 25.07 -1.99 -5.42
N LEU A 153 26.12 -1.17 -5.29
CA LEU A 153 27.33 -1.56 -4.56
C LEU A 153 27.26 -1.30 -3.04
N SER A 154 26.36 -0.42 -2.58
CA SER A 154 26.22 -0.08 -1.15
C SER A 154 25.50 -1.14 -0.33
N ASP A 155 24.57 -1.88 -0.93
CA ASP A 155 23.91 -3.02 -0.30
C ASP A 155 24.63 -4.32 -0.69
N GLU A 156 25.05 -5.08 0.33
CA GLU A 156 25.77 -6.32 0.14
C GLU A 156 24.96 -7.38 -0.63
N GLN A 157 23.64 -7.39 -0.52
CA GLN A 157 22.79 -8.32 -1.28
C GLN A 157 22.74 -7.94 -2.76
N LEU A 158 22.61 -6.65 -3.08
CA LEU A 158 22.57 -6.16 -4.45
C LEU A 158 23.94 -6.30 -5.13
N ARG A 159 25.02 -6.04 -4.38
CA ARG A 159 26.40 -6.22 -4.85
C ARG A 159 26.67 -7.66 -5.24
N ARG A 160 26.31 -8.63 -4.38
CA ARG A 160 26.47 -10.06 -4.69
C ARG A 160 25.68 -10.48 -5.94
N ASN A 161 24.46 -9.98 -6.11
CA ASN A 161 23.66 -10.27 -7.31
C ASN A 161 24.29 -9.68 -8.58
N TYR A 162 24.82 -8.46 -8.48
CA TYR A 162 25.53 -7.81 -9.58
C TYR A 162 26.80 -8.58 -9.95
N ASP A 163 27.61 -8.98 -8.96
CA ASP A 163 28.85 -9.74 -9.16
C ASP A 163 28.59 -11.13 -9.78
N GLN A 164 27.41 -11.72 -9.56
CA GLN A 164 27.00 -13.00 -10.17
C GLN A 164 26.52 -12.86 -11.61
N ILE A 165 25.90 -11.73 -11.98
CA ILE A 165 25.30 -11.49 -13.30
C ILE A 165 26.32 -10.85 -14.26
N GLY A 166 27.31 -10.13 -13.74
CA GLY A 166 28.50 -9.70 -14.48
C GLY A 166 28.33 -8.49 -15.41
N VAL A 167 27.11 -8.13 -15.82
CA VAL A 167 26.85 -6.97 -16.71
C VAL A 167 25.65 -6.14 -16.21
N ALA A 168 25.77 -4.82 -16.23
CA ALA A 168 24.75 -3.89 -15.72
C ALA A 168 23.43 -3.93 -16.50
N GLU A 169 23.47 -4.16 -17.82
CA GLU A 169 22.29 -4.27 -18.68
C GLU A 169 21.47 -5.55 -18.37
N ASP A 170 22.15 -6.68 -18.17
CA ASP A 170 21.51 -7.95 -17.81
C ASP A 170 20.92 -7.91 -16.40
N TYR A 171 21.53 -7.15 -15.48
CA TYR A 171 20.97 -6.90 -14.15
C TYR A 171 19.66 -6.09 -14.23
N GLU A 172 19.61 -5.04 -15.06
CA GLU A 172 18.41 -4.20 -15.25
C GLU A 172 17.27 -5.00 -15.92
N TYR A 173 17.60 -5.86 -16.91
CA TYR A 173 16.65 -6.76 -17.57
C TYR A 173 16.13 -7.88 -16.65
N ASN A 174 16.98 -8.48 -15.81
CA ASN A 174 16.59 -9.55 -14.87
C ASN A 174 15.70 -9.01 -13.74
N LEU A 175 15.97 -7.79 -13.26
CA LEU A 175 15.06 -7.09 -12.33
C LEU A 175 13.67 -6.88 -12.94
N GLN A 176 13.59 -6.44 -14.20
CA GLN A 176 12.32 -6.26 -14.89
C GLN A 176 11.57 -7.58 -15.11
N ASN A 177 12.25 -8.68 -15.43
CA ASN A 177 11.62 -9.99 -15.68
C ASN A 177 11.16 -10.73 -14.41
N VAL A 178 11.85 -10.56 -13.28
CA VAL A 178 11.35 -11.03 -11.96
C VAL A 178 10.05 -10.30 -11.58
N ASN A 179 9.92 -9.04 -11.98
CA ASN A 179 8.75 -8.19 -11.70
C ASN A 179 7.54 -8.51 -12.62
N VAL A 180 7.76 -8.95 -13.86
CA VAL A 180 6.67 -9.39 -14.77
C VAL A 180 6.00 -10.68 -14.27
N ARG A 181 6.77 -11.64 -13.72
CA ARG A 181 6.19 -12.86 -13.11
C ARG A 181 5.45 -12.59 -11.79
N ARG A 182 5.81 -11.53 -11.06
CA ARG A 182 5.14 -11.10 -9.82
C ARG A 182 3.89 -10.24 -10.04
N ARG A 183 3.80 -9.50 -11.15
CA ARG A 183 2.63 -8.67 -11.50
C ARG A 183 1.31 -9.45 -11.67
N ARG A 184 1.35 -10.76 -11.97
CA ARG A 184 0.13 -11.59 -12.08
C ARG A 184 -0.41 -12.13 -10.75
N ARG A 185 0.31 -12.03 -9.63
CA ARG A 185 -0.07 -12.73 -8.37
C ARG A 185 -0.44 -11.84 -7.17
N ARG A 186 -0.30 -10.50 -7.23
CA ARG A 186 -0.58 -9.65 -6.05
C ARG A 186 -1.23 -8.31 -6.42
N ARG A 187 -2.55 -8.22 -6.27
CA ARG A 187 -3.32 -6.97 -6.28
C ARG A 187 -3.48 -6.33 -4.89
N THR A 188 -2.77 -6.78 -3.84
CA THR A 188 -3.02 -6.32 -2.46
C THR A 188 -1.79 -6.26 -1.55
N THR A 189 -0.61 -5.95 -2.09
CA THR A 189 0.54 -5.57 -1.24
C THR A 189 1.28 -4.42 -1.89
N LYS A 190 0.97 -3.21 -1.42
CA LYS A 190 1.65 -1.95 -1.71
C LYS A 190 3.02 -1.97 -1.04
N ASN A 191 3.98 -2.65 -1.65
CA ASN A 191 5.42 -2.57 -1.40
C ASN A 191 6.11 -2.89 -2.73
N ASP A 192 5.91 -2.03 -3.73
CA ASP A 192 6.71 -2.04 -4.96
C ASP A 192 8.00 -1.28 -4.63
N PHE A 193 9.08 -2.04 -4.47
CA PHE A 193 10.31 -1.61 -3.81
C PHE A 193 11.36 -1.09 -4.78
N LEU A 194 11.03 -0.71 -6.03
CA LEU A 194 12.12 -0.41 -6.95
C LEU A 194 12.04 0.68 -8.02
N ASP A 195 10.91 1.21 -8.48
CA ASP A 195 11.05 2.04 -9.71
C ASP A 195 10.01 3.14 -10.01
N GLU A 196 9.42 3.81 -9.01
CA GLU A 196 8.64 5.04 -9.31
C GLU A 196 8.99 6.26 -8.42
N ASP A 197 9.75 6.11 -7.32
CA ASP A 197 10.07 7.22 -6.40
C ASP A 197 11.58 7.30 -6.07
N PHE A 198 12.47 7.09 -7.05
CA PHE A 198 13.91 7.29 -6.85
C PHE A 198 14.29 8.70 -7.30
N ASP A 199 14.25 9.68 -6.38
CA ASP A 199 14.80 11.02 -6.62
C ASP A 199 16.31 11.00 -6.29
N PRO A 200 17.21 11.08 -7.30
CA PRO A 200 18.66 11.08 -7.08
C PRO A 200 19.09 12.24 -6.17
N ASP A 201 18.35 13.35 -6.22
CA ASP A 201 18.56 14.54 -5.41
C ASP A 201 18.19 14.32 -3.93
N GLU A 202 17.25 13.43 -3.62
CA GLU A 202 16.87 13.10 -2.23
C GLU A 202 17.96 12.29 -1.53
N ILE A 203 18.59 11.36 -2.25
CA ILE A 203 19.74 10.59 -1.76
C ILE A 203 20.93 11.50 -1.55
N PHE A 204 21.18 12.41 -2.49
CA PHE A 204 22.23 13.41 -2.33
C PHE A 204 21.96 14.33 -1.14
N ARG A 205 20.73 14.85 -0.99
CA ARG A 205 20.35 15.71 0.15
C ARG A 205 20.45 14.99 1.49
N SER A 206 20.00 13.74 1.58
CA SER A 206 20.13 12.93 2.79
C SER A 206 21.59 12.58 3.13
N PHE A 207 22.48 12.55 2.14
CA PHE A 207 23.90 12.27 2.33
C PHE A 207 24.74 13.53 2.63
N PHE A 208 24.40 14.71 2.08
CA PHE A 208 25.19 15.94 2.19
C PHE A 208 24.62 17.00 3.13
N PHE A 209 23.29 17.10 3.27
CA PHE A 209 22.61 18.17 4.01
C PHE A 209 21.71 17.66 5.15
N GLY A 210 21.53 16.35 5.27
CA GLY A 210 20.79 15.69 6.35
C GLY A 210 21.73 15.05 7.38
N THR A 211 21.58 15.46 8.64
CA THR A 211 21.97 14.79 9.89
C THR A 211 22.73 13.46 9.78
N GLN A 212 23.94 13.44 10.35
CA GLN A 212 24.83 12.30 10.58
C GLN A 212 24.09 11.04 11.11
N GLY A 213 23.52 10.24 10.22
CA GLY A 213 22.78 9.04 10.60
C GLY A 213 22.24 8.28 9.40
N ASN A 214 22.97 7.24 8.97
CA ASN A 214 22.57 6.16 8.07
C ASN A 214 21.48 6.49 7.02
N ALA A 215 21.92 6.85 5.81
CA ALA A 215 21.13 7.03 4.59
C ALA A 215 20.22 5.83 4.19
N PHE A 216 20.21 4.72 4.94
CA PHE A 216 19.50 3.49 4.63
C PHE A 216 18.52 3.00 5.71
N ARG A 217 18.37 3.69 6.84
CA ARG A 217 17.22 3.39 7.73
C ARG A 217 16.00 4.15 7.20
N THR A 218 15.34 3.54 6.24
CA THR A 218 14.00 3.89 5.75
C THR A 218 12.99 3.85 6.91
N GLN A 219 12.92 4.95 7.66
CA GLN A 219 11.85 5.18 8.61
C GLN A 219 10.67 5.75 7.82
N ARG A 220 9.77 4.85 7.45
CA ARG A 220 8.46 5.11 6.84
C ARG A 220 7.76 6.26 7.57
N ALA A 221 7.75 7.45 6.97
CA ALA A 221 6.78 8.49 7.26
C ALA A 221 5.77 8.51 6.11
N TYR A 222 4.63 7.86 6.30
CA TYR A 222 3.49 7.98 5.41
C TYR A 222 3.04 9.45 5.37
N ARG A 223 3.35 10.19 4.30
CA ARG A 223 2.53 11.34 3.89
C ARG A 223 1.51 10.85 2.86
N ALA A 224 0.29 10.64 3.32
CA ALA A 224 -0.87 10.49 2.46
C ALA A 224 -1.05 11.80 1.69
N ARG A 225 -0.87 11.75 0.36
CA ARG A 225 -1.13 12.86 -0.55
C ARG A 225 -2.64 12.99 -0.72
N GLY A 226 -3.24 13.90 0.05
CA GLY A 226 -4.54 14.49 -0.21
C GLY A 226 -4.40 15.71 -1.12
N MET A 227 -5.43 15.91 -1.94
CA MET A 227 -5.64 16.93 -2.95
C MET A 227 -5.37 18.40 -2.49
N GLY A 228 -4.67 19.16 -3.34
CA GLY A 228 -4.73 20.61 -3.60
C GLY A 228 -5.01 21.65 -2.51
N GLN A 229 -4.08 22.61 -2.33
CA GLN A 229 -4.34 24.05 -2.48
C GLN A 229 -3.04 24.88 -2.43
N HIS A 230 -3.01 25.94 -3.24
CA HIS A 230 -1.99 26.99 -3.29
C HIS A 230 -1.77 27.66 -1.93
N PHE A 231 -0.52 28.00 -1.59
CA PHE A 231 -0.11 29.27 -0.93
C PHE A 231 1.41 29.39 -1.11
N ARG A 232 1.89 30.18 -2.08
CA ARG A 232 2.26 31.61 -1.97
C ARG A 232 3.37 31.83 -0.94
N GLU A 233 4.58 31.88 -1.50
CA GLU A 233 5.73 32.71 -1.15
C GLU A 233 5.51 33.69 0.01
N HIS A 234 6.28 33.52 1.10
CA HIS A 234 6.55 34.58 2.05
C HIS A 234 8.04 34.58 2.38
N ASN A 235 8.67 35.71 2.03
CA ASN A 235 9.97 36.18 2.48
C ASN A 235 10.20 35.87 3.97
N VAL A 236 11.30 35.20 4.27
CA VAL A 236 11.87 35.18 5.61
C VAL A 236 12.93 36.27 5.67
N GLN A 237 12.53 37.42 6.20
CA GLN A 237 13.45 38.44 6.67
C GLN A 237 12.97 38.92 8.05
N GLY A 238 13.84 38.82 9.05
CA GLY A 238 13.71 39.54 10.31
C GLY A 238 13.54 38.65 11.53
N GLY A 239 14.55 38.67 12.41
CA GLY A 239 14.60 37.91 13.66
C GLY A 239 13.60 38.35 14.72
N GLY A 240 13.43 37.48 15.72
CA GLY A 240 12.67 37.75 16.93
C GLY A 240 12.50 36.47 17.75
N GLY A 241 13.16 36.38 18.90
CA GLY A 241 13.18 35.20 19.76
C GLY A 241 11.81 34.79 20.27
N GLY A 242 11.23 33.75 19.67
CA GLY A 242 10.08 33.02 20.17
C GLY A 242 10.36 31.53 20.06
N PHE A 243 10.11 30.78 21.14
CA PHE A 243 10.24 29.32 21.18
C PHE A 243 9.64 28.71 19.91
N SER A 244 10.46 28.02 19.13
CA SER A 244 10.07 27.52 17.82
C SER A 244 8.94 26.50 17.98
N PHE A 245 7.71 26.84 17.59
CA PHE A 245 6.60 25.88 17.54
C PHE A 245 6.98 24.61 16.75
N ILE A 246 7.90 24.75 15.79
CA ILE A 246 8.53 23.65 15.04
C ILE A 246 9.29 22.69 15.96
N ALA A 247 10.04 23.20 16.94
CA ALA A 247 10.75 22.39 17.91
C ALA A 247 9.78 21.64 18.85
N LEU A 248 8.67 22.28 19.25
CA LEU A 248 7.61 21.65 20.04
C LEU A 248 6.97 20.47 19.28
N PHE A 249 6.67 20.64 17.99
CA PHE A 249 6.14 19.56 17.15
C PHE A 249 7.15 18.41 16.94
N GLN A 250 8.46 18.67 17.00
CA GLN A 250 9.49 17.64 16.91
C GLN A 250 9.62 16.82 18.20
N ILE A 251 9.44 17.42 19.37
CA ILE A 251 9.52 16.72 20.67
C ILE A 251 8.20 16.05 21.08
N LEU A 252 7.06 16.49 20.55
CA LEU A 252 5.74 15.93 20.84
C LEU A 252 5.60 14.41 20.60
N PRO A 253 6.07 13.82 19.48
CA PRO A 253 5.99 12.35 19.30
C PRO A 253 6.87 11.59 20.30
N ILE A 254 7.99 12.17 20.74
CA ILE A 254 8.88 11.58 21.75
C ILE A 254 8.18 11.60 23.12
N LEU A 255 7.55 12.73 23.45
CA LEU A 255 6.79 12.88 24.69
C LEU A 255 5.58 11.93 24.72
N LEU A 256 4.84 11.82 23.62
CA LEU A 256 3.74 10.85 23.50
C LEU A 256 4.21 9.40 23.60
N PHE A 257 5.39 9.09 23.05
CA PHE A 257 6.00 7.77 23.20
C PHE A 257 6.35 7.48 24.66
N PHE A 258 6.99 8.42 25.37
CA PHE A 258 7.25 8.27 26.80
C PHE A 258 5.95 8.15 27.60
N LEU A 259 4.93 8.95 27.30
CA LEU A 259 3.61 8.84 27.92
C LEU A 259 3.00 7.44 27.72
N PHE A 260 3.11 6.88 26.52
CA PHE A 260 2.62 5.54 26.20
C PHE A 260 3.43 4.43 26.88
N LEU A 261 4.73 4.63 27.10
CA LEU A 261 5.57 3.71 27.87
C LEU A 261 5.20 3.68 29.36
N TYR A 262 4.74 4.82 29.90
CA TYR A 262 4.29 4.93 31.29
C TYR A 262 2.80 4.61 31.46
N PHE A 263 2.04 4.38 30.38
CA PHE A 263 0.63 4.02 30.47
C PHE A 263 0.51 2.53 30.83
N PRO A 264 0.06 2.18 32.05
CA PRO A 264 -0.14 0.78 32.39
C PRO A 264 -1.30 0.26 31.55
N PHE A 265 -1.01 -0.60 30.57
CA PHE A 265 -2.06 -1.32 29.88
C PHE A 265 -2.78 -2.20 30.90
N PRO A 266 -4.12 -2.10 31.00
CA PRO A 266 -4.86 -3.01 31.85
C PRO A 266 -4.63 -4.44 31.33
N GLU A 267 -3.98 -5.25 32.15
CA GLU A 267 -3.78 -6.66 31.81
C GLU A 267 -5.14 -7.36 31.73
N PRO A 268 -5.41 -8.16 30.68
CA PRO A 268 -6.69 -8.82 30.54
C PRO A 268 -6.88 -9.89 31.64
N HIS A 269 -8.12 -10.11 32.08
CA HIS A 269 -8.40 -11.11 33.12
C HIS A 269 -8.33 -12.56 32.61
N TYR A 270 -8.37 -12.76 31.29
CA TYR A 270 -8.36 -14.08 30.65
C TYR A 270 -7.48 -14.12 29.40
N SER A 271 -7.12 -15.33 28.98
CA SER A 271 -6.47 -15.64 27.70
C SER A 271 -7.08 -16.89 27.08
N LEU A 272 -7.21 -16.94 25.75
CA LEU A 272 -7.66 -18.15 25.04
C LEU A 272 -6.55 -19.19 24.84
N GLN A 273 -5.30 -18.79 25.06
CA GLN A 273 -4.13 -19.66 24.96
C GLN A 273 -3.44 -19.78 26.31
N LYS A 274 -2.99 -20.99 26.64
CA LYS A 274 -2.21 -21.25 27.84
C LYS A 274 -0.88 -20.50 27.76
N THR A 275 -0.56 -19.74 28.80
CA THR A 275 0.73 -19.06 28.96
C THR A 275 1.19 -19.21 30.39
N ARG A 276 2.42 -18.77 30.72
CA ARG A 276 2.94 -18.84 32.09
C ARG A 276 2.16 -17.97 33.09
N VAL A 277 1.46 -16.95 32.59
CA VAL A 277 0.64 -16.06 33.41
C VAL A 277 -0.79 -16.61 33.53
N TYR A 278 -1.31 -17.24 32.48
CA TYR A 278 -2.66 -17.79 32.43
C TYR A 278 -2.59 -19.32 32.36
N GLU A 279 -2.57 -19.97 33.53
CA GLU A 279 -2.39 -21.41 33.64
C GLU A 279 -3.67 -22.17 33.95
N ILE A 280 -4.60 -21.54 34.67
CA ILE A 280 -5.79 -22.21 35.21
C ILE A 280 -6.84 -22.33 34.10
N PRO A 281 -7.19 -23.55 33.65
CA PRO A 281 -8.21 -23.74 32.63
C PRO A 281 -9.61 -23.56 33.22
N LYS A 282 -10.47 -22.87 32.49
CA LYS A 282 -11.89 -22.68 32.76
C LYS A 282 -12.69 -22.92 31.48
N VAL A 283 -13.98 -23.21 31.63
CA VAL A 283 -14.89 -23.47 30.52
C VAL A 283 -16.10 -22.55 30.68
N THR A 284 -16.57 -21.97 29.58
CA THR A 284 -17.79 -21.14 29.61
C THR A 284 -19.03 -22.01 29.82
N ALA A 285 -20.02 -21.50 30.56
CA ALA A 285 -21.21 -22.27 30.93
C ALA A 285 -22.13 -22.55 29.73
N LYS A 286 -22.22 -21.62 28.78
CA LYS A 286 -23.14 -21.70 27.64
C LYS A 286 -22.51 -22.34 26.40
N ASP A 287 -21.28 -21.97 26.08
CA ASP A 287 -20.65 -22.30 24.80
C ASP A 287 -19.58 -23.39 24.89
N GLY A 288 -19.22 -23.84 26.09
CA GLY A 288 -18.20 -24.88 26.30
C GLY A 288 -16.80 -24.47 25.82
N VAL A 289 -16.51 -23.18 25.71
CA VAL A 289 -15.22 -22.67 25.22
C VAL A 289 -14.21 -22.68 26.37
N GLN A 290 -13.07 -23.33 26.15
CA GLN A 290 -11.97 -23.34 27.11
C GLN A 290 -11.18 -22.02 27.06
N TYR A 291 -10.94 -21.43 28.22
CA TYR A 291 -10.10 -20.25 28.40
C TYR A 291 -9.24 -20.38 29.66
N PHE A 292 -8.23 -19.53 29.79
CA PHE A 292 -7.24 -19.58 30.86
C PHE A 292 -7.25 -18.28 31.66
N VAL A 293 -7.05 -18.42 32.97
CA VAL A 293 -7.16 -17.32 33.93
C VAL A 293 -5.85 -17.16 34.71
N LYS A 294 -5.57 -15.92 35.14
CA LYS A 294 -4.33 -15.54 35.84
C LYS A 294 -4.25 -16.02 37.29
N SER A 295 -5.31 -15.85 38.07
CA SER A 295 -5.31 -16.13 39.51
C SER A 295 -6.42 -17.10 39.93
N ALA A 296 -6.20 -17.78 41.06
CA ALA A 296 -7.20 -18.64 41.69
C ALA A 296 -8.37 -17.84 42.31
N ASP A 297 -8.13 -16.58 42.67
CA ASP A 297 -9.14 -15.66 43.24
C ASP A 297 -10.22 -15.24 42.22
N PHE A 298 -10.09 -15.67 40.97
CA PHE A 298 -11.04 -15.37 39.91
C PHE A 298 -12.47 -15.80 40.24
N GLU A 299 -12.66 -16.90 40.96
CA GLU A 299 -13.99 -17.34 41.38
C GLU A 299 -14.62 -16.42 42.43
N GLN A 300 -13.80 -15.72 43.23
CA GLN A 300 -14.27 -14.72 44.18
C GLN A 300 -14.61 -13.40 43.47
N GLN A 301 -13.82 -13.03 42.45
CA GLN A 301 -14.06 -11.81 41.64
C GLN A 301 -15.24 -11.95 40.67
N PHE A 302 -15.44 -13.16 40.13
CA PHE A 302 -16.47 -13.46 39.14
C PHE A 302 -17.26 -14.72 39.55
N PRO A 303 -18.14 -14.62 40.56
CA PRO A 303 -18.93 -15.76 41.01
C PRO A 303 -19.90 -16.22 39.92
N LEU A 304 -20.19 -17.52 39.93
CA LEU A 304 -21.10 -18.16 38.98
C LEU A 304 -22.49 -17.51 39.02
N GLY A 305 -23.02 -17.14 37.86
CA GLY A 305 -24.32 -16.48 37.73
C GLY A 305 -24.32 -14.96 37.92
N SER A 306 -23.17 -14.33 38.22
CA SER A 306 -23.07 -12.86 38.24
C SER A 306 -23.10 -12.26 36.82
N SER A 307 -23.63 -11.03 36.70
CA SER A 307 -23.61 -10.29 35.44
C SER A 307 -22.19 -10.03 34.93
N SER A 308 -21.23 -9.82 35.84
CA SER A 308 -19.80 -9.70 35.52
C SER A 308 -19.24 -10.98 34.90
N ARG A 309 -19.69 -12.16 35.35
CA ARG A 309 -19.28 -13.44 34.77
C ARG A 309 -19.88 -13.64 33.38
N GLU A 310 -21.15 -13.32 33.20
CA GLU A 310 -21.82 -13.45 31.89
C GLU A 310 -21.21 -12.53 30.83
N THR A 311 -20.89 -11.28 31.18
CA THR A 311 -20.21 -10.35 30.28
C THR A 311 -18.79 -10.81 29.93
N LEU A 312 -18.07 -11.38 30.90
CA LEU A 312 -16.75 -11.98 30.65
C LEU A 312 -16.86 -13.18 29.71
N GLU A 313 -17.77 -14.13 29.96
CA GLU A 313 -17.95 -15.30 29.10
C GLU A 313 -18.40 -14.92 27.69
N TYR A 314 -19.26 -13.89 27.56
CA TYR A 314 -19.62 -13.32 26.27
C TYR A 314 -18.41 -12.76 25.51
N ASN A 315 -17.53 -12.03 26.21
CA ASN A 315 -16.30 -11.51 25.61
C ASN A 315 -15.34 -12.63 25.20
N VAL A 316 -15.17 -13.66 26.04
CA VAL A 316 -14.40 -14.88 25.74
C VAL A 316 -14.92 -15.54 24.46
N PHE A 317 -16.23 -15.72 24.36
CA PHE A 317 -16.85 -16.32 23.19
C PHE A 317 -16.67 -15.46 21.92
N ARG A 318 -16.87 -14.15 22.04
CA ARG A 318 -16.69 -13.19 20.94
C ARG A 318 -15.26 -13.23 20.40
N ASP A 319 -14.27 -13.24 21.29
CA ASP A 319 -12.86 -13.26 20.92
C ASP A 319 -12.49 -14.62 20.29
N TYR A 320 -13.01 -15.72 20.83
CA TYR A 320 -12.83 -17.05 20.26
C TYR A 320 -13.38 -17.14 18.84
N ARG A 321 -14.59 -16.63 18.60
CA ARG A 321 -15.19 -16.55 17.26
C ARG A 321 -14.36 -15.66 16.32
N SER A 322 -13.84 -14.54 16.81
CA SER A 322 -12.98 -13.64 16.03
C SER A 322 -11.70 -14.34 15.57
N ILE A 323 -11.05 -15.09 16.49
CA ILE A 323 -9.86 -15.87 16.21
C ILE A 323 -10.15 -16.96 15.17
N LEU A 324 -11.21 -17.74 15.36
CA LEU A 324 -11.62 -18.76 14.37
C LEU A 324 -11.91 -18.14 13.00
N SER A 325 -12.58 -16.99 12.96
CA SER A 325 -12.87 -16.28 11.71
C SER A 325 -11.59 -15.87 10.98
N ARG A 326 -10.60 -15.36 11.71
CA ARG A 326 -9.30 -14.97 11.16
C ARG A 326 -8.55 -16.18 10.60
N TYR A 327 -8.52 -17.29 11.34
CA TYR A 327 -7.85 -18.51 10.88
C TYR A 327 -8.58 -19.13 9.68
N CYS A 328 -9.91 -19.17 9.69
CA CYS A 328 -10.68 -19.63 8.54
C CYS A 328 -10.39 -18.80 7.28
N ARG A 329 -10.30 -17.46 7.37
CA ARG A 329 -9.89 -16.62 6.22
C ARG A 329 -8.51 -17.01 5.68
N ILE A 330 -7.55 -17.32 6.57
CA ILE A 330 -6.21 -17.76 6.17
C ILE A 330 -6.27 -19.14 5.50
N GLU A 331 -7.06 -20.08 6.01
CA GLU A 331 -7.23 -21.40 5.39
C GLU A 331 -7.87 -21.32 4.00
N LEU A 332 -8.91 -20.49 3.85
CA LEU A 332 -9.53 -20.23 2.55
C LEU A 332 -8.55 -19.58 1.57
N GLN A 333 -7.68 -18.70 2.05
CA GLN A 333 -6.59 -18.14 1.25
C GLN A 333 -5.58 -19.22 0.83
N ARG A 334 -5.40 -20.30 1.59
CA ARG A 334 -4.53 -21.43 1.19
C ARG A 334 -5.22 -22.34 0.16
N ARG A 335 -6.55 -22.49 0.23
CA ARG A 335 -7.33 -23.25 -0.77
C ARG A 335 -7.24 -22.69 -2.18
N GLN A 336 -6.98 -21.40 -2.35
CA GLN A 336 -6.75 -20.81 -3.67
C GLN A 336 -5.53 -21.43 -4.39
N TRP A 337 -4.57 -21.96 -3.62
CA TRP A 337 -3.36 -22.59 -4.14
C TRP A 337 -3.49 -24.12 -4.26
N SER A 338 -4.39 -24.75 -3.49
CA SER A 338 -4.65 -26.20 -3.53
C SER A 338 -6.10 -26.51 -3.11
N ARG A 339 -6.87 -27.13 -4.01
CA ARG A 339 -8.32 -27.35 -3.82
C ARG A 339 -8.65 -28.36 -2.71
N SER A 340 -7.71 -29.23 -2.35
CA SER A 340 -7.86 -30.28 -1.31
C SER A 340 -7.37 -29.88 0.08
N TYR A 341 -7.05 -28.60 0.33
CA TYR A 341 -6.53 -28.18 1.64
C TYR A 341 -7.60 -28.33 2.75
N PRO A 342 -7.30 -28.99 3.88
CA PRO A 342 -8.24 -29.16 4.99
C PRO A 342 -8.55 -27.81 5.66
N THR A 343 -9.79 -27.59 6.10
CA THR A 343 -10.25 -26.34 6.74
C THR A 343 -10.86 -26.54 8.12
N PRO A 344 -10.11 -27.11 9.08
CA PRO A 344 -10.64 -27.42 10.41
C PRO A 344 -11.18 -26.19 11.17
N TYR A 345 -10.63 -24.99 10.98
CA TYR A 345 -11.13 -23.79 11.68
C TYR A 345 -12.42 -23.25 11.06
N CYS A 346 -12.57 -23.34 9.74
CA CYS A 346 -13.85 -23.01 9.09
C CYS A 346 -14.96 -23.98 9.49
N ASP A 347 -14.66 -25.28 9.60
CA ASP A 347 -15.63 -26.30 9.99
C ASP A 347 -16.08 -26.09 11.44
N LYS A 348 -15.14 -25.79 12.34
CA LYS A 348 -15.46 -25.38 13.73
C LYS A 348 -16.34 -24.14 13.79
N LEU A 349 -16.09 -23.13 12.94
CA LEU A 349 -16.89 -21.91 12.92
C LEU A 349 -18.32 -22.17 12.42
N ARG A 350 -18.47 -23.06 11.44
CA ARG A 350 -19.78 -23.48 10.93
C ARG A 350 -20.59 -24.21 12.01
N ASN A 351 -19.97 -25.16 12.71
CA ASN A 351 -20.61 -25.87 13.82
C ASN A 351 -21.09 -24.91 14.93
N LEU A 352 -20.36 -23.83 15.21
CA LEU A 352 -20.78 -22.81 16.17
C LEU A 352 -21.99 -21.98 15.69
N GLN A 353 -22.17 -21.79 14.38
CA GLN A 353 -23.34 -21.11 13.83
C GLN A 353 -24.58 -22.02 13.89
N ASP A 354 -24.40 -23.32 13.62
CA ASP A 354 -25.47 -24.31 13.65
C ASP A 354 -26.04 -24.50 15.07
N ILE A 355 -25.19 -24.48 16.10
CA ILE A 355 -25.61 -24.54 17.52
C ILE A 355 -26.44 -23.32 17.92
N ASN A 356 -26.07 -22.12 17.45
CA ASN A 356 -26.83 -20.89 17.73
C ASN A 356 -28.18 -20.85 16.99
N HIS A 357 -28.26 -21.45 15.82
CA HIS A 357 -29.52 -21.59 15.09
C HIS A 357 -30.44 -22.60 15.79
N LEU A 358 -29.90 -23.72 16.29
CA LEU A 358 -30.63 -24.71 17.06
C LEU A 358 -31.08 -24.19 18.43
N SER A 359 -30.25 -23.43 19.15
CA SER A 359 -30.65 -22.80 20.42
C SER A 359 -31.69 -21.70 20.22
N GLY A 360 -31.61 -20.92 19.13
CA GLY A 360 -32.63 -19.96 18.73
C GLY A 360 -33.95 -20.64 18.33
N PHE A 361 -33.89 -21.76 17.60
CA PHE A 361 -35.06 -22.58 17.26
C PHE A 361 -35.70 -23.23 18.50
N LEU A 362 -34.89 -23.74 19.42
CA LEU A 362 -35.40 -24.31 20.68
C LEU A 362 -35.97 -23.23 21.61
N ALA A 363 -35.39 -22.02 21.65
CA ALA A 363 -35.93 -20.90 22.43
C ALA A 363 -37.25 -20.36 21.86
N THR A 364 -37.38 -20.31 20.53
CA THR A 364 -38.64 -19.95 19.85
C THR A 364 -39.70 -21.04 20.01
N LEU A 365 -39.31 -22.32 19.93
CA LEU A 365 -40.21 -23.43 20.24
C LEU A 365 -40.61 -23.42 21.72
N GLN A 366 -39.71 -23.24 22.68
CA GLN A 366 -40.03 -23.18 24.10
C GLN A 366 -40.90 -21.95 24.45
N GLY A 367 -40.71 -20.83 23.74
CA GLY A 367 -41.59 -19.68 23.77
C GLY A 367 -42.99 -19.98 23.21
N GLN A 368 -43.08 -20.67 22.07
CA GLN A 368 -44.34 -21.12 21.48
C GLN A 368 -45.06 -22.17 22.34
N TRP A 369 -44.35 -23.14 22.94
CA TRP A 369 -44.91 -24.14 23.84
C TRP A 369 -45.41 -23.51 25.15
N ARG A 370 -44.72 -22.50 25.69
CA ARG A 370 -45.24 -21.70 26.82
C ARG A 370 -46.47 -20.89 26.42
N PHE A 371 -46.49 -20.30 25.23
CA PHE A 371 -47.65 -19.58 24.71
C PHE A 371 -48.85 -20.52 24.49
N LEU A 372 -48.63 -21.71 23.94
CA LEU A 372 -49.64 -22.74 23.75
C LEU A 372 -50.14 -23.31 25.08
N GLN A 373 -49.27 -23.62 26.06
CA GLN A 373 -49.71 -24.08 27.38
C GLN A 373 -50.54 -23.01 28.10
N VAL A 374 -50.12 -21.74 28.08
CA VAL A 374 -50.90 -20.65 28.70
C VAL A 374 -52.22 -20.41 27.97
N ASN A 375 -52.25 -20.41 26.63
CA ASN A 375 -53.50 -20.26 25.88
C ASN A 375 -54.45 -21.45 26.03
N THR A 376 -53.93 -22.68 26.11
CA THR A 376 -54.76 -23.88 26.32
C THR A 376 -55.33 -23.91 27.73
N ILE A 377 -54.56 -23.47 28.74
CA ILE A 377 -55.04 -23.31 30.12
C ILE A 377 -56.08 -22.18 30.20
N VAL A 378 -55.85 -21.03 29.55
CA VAL A 378 -56.81 -19.91 29.50
C VAL A 378 -58.09 -20.28 28.73
N GLN A 379 -58.00 -21.02 27.62
CA GLN A 379 -59.17 -21.49 26.86
C GLN A 379 -59.96 -22.60 27.57
N LEU A 380 -59.31 -23.42 28.41
CA LEU A 380 -60.00 -24.41 29.26
C LEU A 380 -60.62 -23.79 30.52
N LEU A 381 -60.09 -22.65 31.01
CA LEU A 381 -60.65 -21.91 32.15
C LEU A 381 -61.75 -20.91 31.77
N HIS A 382 -61.78 -20.43 30.53
CA HIS A 382 -62.80 -19.48 30.06
C HIS A 382 -64.25 -20.00 30.17
N PRO A 383 -64.59 -21.26 29.81
CA PRO A 383 -65.95 -21.77 29.96
C PRO A 383 -66.33 -22.16 31.40
N LEU A 384 -65.37 -22.14 32.35
CA LEU A 384 -65.62 -22.39 33.77
C LEU A 384 -65.92 -21.10 34.56
N CYS A 385 -65.41 -19.94 34.13
CA CYS A 385 -65.76 -18.65 34.75
C CYS A 385 -67.14 -18.12 34.33
N ASP A 386 -67.55 -18.32 33.07
CA ASP A 386 -68.86 -17.84 32.58
C ASP A 386 -70.06 -18.63 33.12
N ARG A 387 -69.83 -19.82 33.71
CA ARG A 387 -70.88 -20.65 34.34
C ARG A 387 -71.08 -20.40 35.83
N VAL A 388 -70.18 -19.66 36.50
CA VAL A 388 -70.29 -19.35 37.94
C VAL A 388 -70.95 -18.00 38.19
N VAL A 389 -70.98 -17.09 37.20
CA VAL A 389 -71.53 -15.72 37.38
C VAL A 389 -73.03 -15.61 37.05
N VAL A 390 -73.67 -16.62 36.44
CA VAL A 390 -75.09 -16.55 36.03
C VAL A 390 -76.05 -17.30 36.99
N ASN A 391 -75.55 -17.91 38.08
CA ASN A 391 -76.39 -18.70 39.01
C ASN A 391 -76.41 -18.18 40.46
N LEU A 392 -76.18 -16.89 40.69
CA LEU A 392 -76.24 -16.29 42.04
C LEU A 392 -77.17 -15.07 42.17
N ASP A 393 -78.14 -14.91 41.26
CA ASP A 393 -79.18 -13.88 41.38
C ASP A 393 -80.59 -14.45 41.08
N THR A 394 -81.00 -15.49 41.81
CA THR A 394 -82.43 -15.79 42.08
C THR A 394 -82.52 -16.71 43.29
N ASP A 395 -83.45 -16.39 44.21
CA ASP A 395 -83.91 -17.18 45.35
C ASP A 395 -83.29 -16.87 46.73
N ALA A 396 -83.50 -15.63 47.19
CA ALA A 396 -83.51 -15.29 48.61
C ALA A 396 -84.84 -14.61 48.98
N GLU A 397 -85.91 -15.40 49.11
CA GLU A 397 -87.11 -15.04 49.88
C GLU A 397 -88.00 -16.29 50.07
N THR A 398 -87.91 -16.96 51.24
CA THR A 398 -89.06 -17.43 52.06
C THR A 398 -88.64 -18.35 53.25
N SER A 399 -89.10 -17.95 54.43
CA SER A 399 -89.21 -18.68 55.73
C SER A 399 -87.92 -18.99 56.51
N SER A 400 -87.69 -18.49 57.73
CA SER A 400 -88.47 -18.61 58.99
C SER A 400 -88.59 -20.05 59.51
N CYS A 401 -87.63 -20.46 60.34
CA CYS A 401 -87.83 -21.12 61.64
C CYS A 401 -86.56 -20.96 62.48
#